data_AF-A0A2S9FJA4-F1
#
_entry.id   AF-A0A2S9FJA4-F1
#
_cell.length_a   1.000
_cell.length_b   1.000
_cell.length_c   1.000
_cell.angle_alpha   90.00
_cell.angle_beta   90.00
_cell.angle_gamma   90.00
#
_symmetry.space_group_name_H-M   'P 1'
#
loop_
_entity.id
_entity.type
_entity.pdbx_description
1 polymer ?
#
loop_
_entity_poly.entity_id
_entity_poly.type
_entity_poly.pdbx_seq_one_letter_code
_entity_poly.pdbx_strand_id
1 'polypeptide(L)'
;MITETWQLRAQFAAGLSQMYGAEVPAYHTLVEVSARVNEAHTTDLKLGSLERVTAERHGAIRVGNAFELAQVADLFSAFGMYPVGYYDLREAASPVPVVSTAFRPIDQDELARNPFRVFTSMLATADERFFSADLRARVSRFIQNRRLFDPSLIARAHQ
;
A
#
# COMPACT_ATOMS: atom_id res chain seq x y z
N MET A 1 25.21 12.36 0.32
CA MET A 1 24.44 11.95 -0.87
C MET A 1 22.97 12.05 -0.50
N ILE A 2 22.16 12.71 -1.33
CA ILE A 2 20.70 12.74 -1.16
C ILE A 2 20.17 11.41 -1.72
N THR A 3 19.37 10.68 -0.94
CA THR A 3 18.74 9.44 -1.38
C THR A 3 17.56 9.77 -2.29
N GLU A 4 17.49 9.17 -3.48
CA GLU A 4 16.36 9.39 -4.39
C GLU A 4 15.10 8.66 -3.90
N THR A 5 13.91 9.17 -4.24
CA THR A 5 12.61 8.63 -3.79
C THR A 5 12.42 7.16 -4.17
N TRP A 6 12.82 6.74 -5.37
CA TRP A 6 12.77 5.34 -5.77
C TRP A 6 13.66 4.43 -4.91
N GLN A 7 14.79 4.93 -4.41
CA GLN A 7 15.69 4.16 -3.55
C GLN A 7 15.05 3.95 -2.18
N LEU A 8 14.46 5.01 -1.61
CA LEU A 8 13.68 4.91 -0.38
C LEU A 8 12.51 3.94 -0.53
N ARG A 9 11.79 4.03 -1.66
CA ARG A 9 10.65 3.15 -1.97
C ARG A 9 11.08 1.70 -2.10
N ALA A 10 12.20 1.44 -2.79
CA ALA A 10 12.75 0.09 -2.94
C ALA A 10 13.19 -0.51 -1.59
N GLN A 11 13.86 0.28 -0.75
CA GLN A 11 14.26 -0.14 0.60
C GLN A 11 13.04 -0.41 1.48
N PHE A 12 12.01 0.44 1.41
CA PHE A 12 10.77 0.27 2.13
C PHE A 12 10.03 -1.00 1.70
N ALA A 13 9.89 -1.23 0.38
CA ALA A 13 9.27 -2.43 -0.15
C ALA A 13 10.00 -3.72 0.25
N ALA A 14 11.34 -3.70 0.21
CA ALA A 14 12.17 -4.82 0.65
C ALA A 14 12.01 -5.09 2.16
N GLY A 15 12.03 -4.04 2.98
CA GLY A 15 11.81 -4.14 4.43
C GLY A 15 10.43 -4.69 4.77
N LEU A 16 9.38 -4.23 4.09
CA LEU A 16 8.02 -4.79 4.24
C LEU A 16 7.95 -6.26 3.82
N SER A 17 8.59 -6.63 2.71
CA SER A 17 8.62 -8.01 2.21
C SER A 17 9.30 -8.94 3.22
N GLN A 18 10.42 -8.50 3.80
CA GLN A 18 11.13 -9.26 4.84
C GLN A 18 10.29 -9.39 6.11
N MET A 19 9.72 -8.30 6.60
CA MET A 19 8.87 -8.30 7.80
C MET A 19 7.66 -9.23 7.60
N TYR A 20 6.95 -9.09 6.48
CA TYR A 20 5.78 -9.91 6.19
C TYR A 20 6.13 -11.39 6.01
N GLY A 21 7.29 -11.70 5.42
CA GLY A 21 7.78 -13.07 5.32
C GLY A 21 8.11 -13.70 6.67
N ALA A 22 8.62 -12.92 7.62
CA ALA A 22 8.86 -13.38 8.99
C ALA A 22 7.54 -13.63 9.74
N GLU A 23 6.52 -12.80 9.53
CA GLU A 23 5.19 -12.96 10.15
C GLU A 23 4.37 -14.10 9.50
N VAL A 24 4.53 -14.29 8.19
CA VAL A 24 3.79 -15.26 7.38
C VAL A 24 4.76 -16.10 6.54
N PRO A 25 5.36 -17.17 7.09
CA PRO A 25 6.43 -17.92 6.42
C PRO A 25 6.09 -18.47 5.03
N ALA A 26 4.81 -18.79 4.78
CA ALA A 26 4.33 -19.23 3.47
C ALA A 26 4.55 -18.17 2.36
N TYR A 27 4.66 -16.89 2.71
CA TYR A 27 5.02 -15.83 1.77
C TYR A 27 6.42 -16.03 1.18
N HIS A 28 7.40 -16.50 1.96
CA HIS A 28 8.73 -16.79 1.44
C HIS A 28 8.69 -17.91 0.40
N THR A 29 7.94 -18.98 0.67
CA THR A 29 7.73 -20.05 -0.30
C THR A 29 7.07 -19.54 -1.58
N LEU A 30 6.07 -18.68 -1.47
CA LEU A 30 5.43 -18.06 -2.64
C LEU A 30 6.45 -17.25 -3.46
N VAL A 31 7.26 -16.42 -2.81
CA VAL A 31 8.28 -15.59 -3.49
C VAL A 31 9.32 -16.48 -4.20
N GLU A 32 9.78 -17.54 -3.56
CA GLU A 32 10.73 -18.50 -4.14
C GLU A 32 10.14 -19.20 -5.37
N VAL A 33 8.90 -19.68 -5.27
CA VAL A 33 8.20 -20.33 -6.40
C VAL A 33 7.99 -19.34 -7.55
N SER A 34 7.54 -18.12 -7.26
CA SER A 34 7.37 -17.08 -8.28
C SER A 34 8.68 -16.74 -8.99
N ALA A 35 9.81 -16.69 -8.27
CA ALA A 35 11.12 -16.45 -8.88
C ALA A 35 11.51 -17.57 -9.85
N ARG A 36 11.34 -18.84 -9.45
CA ARG A 36 11.60 -20.00 -10.33
C ARG A 36 10.73 -20.02 -11.58
N VAL A 37 9.44 -19.67 -11.43
CA VAL A 37 8.53 -19.56 -12.57
C VAL A 37 8.96 -18.43 -13.50
N ASN A 38 9.32 -17.26 -12.98
CA ASN A 38 9.82 -16.15 -13.79
C ASN A 38 11.09 -16.53 -14.56
N GLU A 39 12.06 -17.18 -13.91
CA GLU A 39 13.29 -17.66 -14.53
C GLU A 39 13.02 -18.61 -15.71
N ALA A 40 12.10 -19.57 -15.53
CA ALA A 40 11.70 -20.51 -16.57
C ALA A 40 11.03 -19.86 -17.79
N HIS A 41 10.50 -18.64 -17.64
CA HIS A 41 9.76 -17.90 -18.68
C HIS A 41 10.44 -16.60 -19.13
N THR A 42 11.75 -16.43 -18.85
CA THR A 42 12.55 -15.21 -19.14
C THR A 42 12.66 -14.84 -20.63
N THR A 43 12.09 -15.62 -21.55
CA THR A 43 12.20 -15.39 -23.00
C THR A 43 11.34 -14.23 -23.53
N ASP A 44 10.42 -13.66 -22.73
CA ASP A 44 9.59 -12.52 -23.14
C ASP A 44 10.03 -11.19 -22.50
N LEU A 45 11.10 -10.61 -23.05
CA LEU A 45 11.68 -9.32 -22.63
C LEU A 45 10.70 -8.13 -22.73
N LYS A 46 9.52 -8.31 -23.34
CA LYS A 46 8.48 -7.27 -23.39
C LYS A 46 7.90 -6.92 -22.02
N LEU A 47 8.09 -7.78 -21.02
CA LEU A 47 7.54 -7.59 -19.66
C LEU A 47 8.46 -6.76 -18.73
N GLY A 48 9.71 -6.52 -19.13
CA GLY A 48 10.73 -5.83 -18.35
C GLY A 48 11.88 -6.75 -17.92
N SER A 49 12.85 -6.22 -17.17
CA SER A 49 13.96 -7.04 -16.66
C SER A 49 13.48 -8.06 -15.63
N LEU A 50 14.11 -9.24 -15.63
CA LEU A 50 13.80 -10.31 -14.66
C LEU A 50 13.93 -9.83 -13.21
N GLU A 51 14.92 -8.98 -12.93
CA GLU A 51 15.13 -8.35 -11.62
C GLU A 51 13.94 -7.50 -11.21
N ARG A 52 13.46 -6.61 -12.08
CA ARG A 52 12.30 -5.75 -11.81
C ARG A 52 11.04 -6.59 -11.58
N VAL A 53 10.75 -7.54 -12.47
CA VAL A 53 9.53 -8.37 -12.40
C VAL A 53 9.53 -9.22 -11.13
N THR A 54 10.68 -9.77 -10.75
CA THR A 54 10.82 -10.59 -9.54
C THR A 54 10.69 -9.75 -8.27
N ALA A 55 11.11 -8.49 -8.29
CA ALA A 55 11.00 -7.55 -7.17
C ALA A 55 9.64 -6.83 -7.08
N GLU A 56 8.83 -6.80 -8.14
CA GLU A 56 7.55 -6.09 -8.16
C GLU A 56 6.57 -6.68 -7.13
N ARG A 57 6.05 -5.82 -6.24
CA ARG A 57 5.11 -6.18 -5.18
C ARG A 57 4.02 -5.13 -5.05
N HIS A 58 2.88 -5.56 -4.52
CA HIS A 58 1.87 -4.63 -4.03
C HIS A 58 1.43 -5.02 -2.62
N GLY A 59 1.30 -4.01 -1.75
CA GLY A 59 0.71 -4.15 -0.42
C GLY A 59 -0.77 -3.79 -0.42
N ALA A 60 -1.48 -4.19 0.63
CA ALA A 60 -2.84 -3.74 0.89
C ALA A 60 -3.01 -3.43 2.38
N ILE A 61 -3.51 -2.24 2.71
CA ILE A 61 -3.72 -1.79 4.09
C ILE A 61 -5.12 -1.17 4.25
N ARG A 62 -5.58 -1.09 5.50
CA ARG A 62 -6.87 -0.51 5.86
C ARG A 62 -6.71 0.54 6.94
N VAL A 63 -7.33 1.69 6.74
CA VAL A 63 -7.40 2.80 7.70
C VAL A 63 -8.85 3.10 8.07
N GLY A 64 -9.03 3.75 9.21
CA GLY A 64 -10.32 3.92 9.86
C GLY A 64 -11.05 5.20 9.50
N ASN A 65 -10.34 6.27 9.17
CA ASN A 65 -10.95 7.57 8.86
C ASN A 65 -10.09 8.40 7.90
N ALA A 66 -10.62 9.56 7.51
CA ALA A 66 -9.96 10.46 6.57
C ALA A 66 -8.64 11.02 7.10
N PHE A 67 -8.52 11.21 8.42
CA PHE A 67 -7.29 11.71 9.04
C PHE A 67 -6.15 10.68 8.96
N GLU A 68 -6.43 9.40 9.21
CA GLU A 68 -5.47 8.32 9.02
C GLU A 68 -5.11 8.14 7.54
N LEU A 69 -6.06 8.27 6.62
CA LEU A 69 -5.80 8.23 5.18
C LEU A 69 -4.89 9.39 4.72
N ALA A 70 -5.11 10.60 5.25
CA ALA A 70 -4.25 11.75 4.97
C ALA A 70 -2.81 11.51 5.44
N GLN A 71 -2.60 11.00 6.65
CA GLN A 71 -1.26 10.64 7.12
C GLN A 71 -0.60 9.53 6.28
N VAL A 72 -1.38 8.57 5.78
CA VAL A 72 -0.87 7.58 4.81
C VAL A 72 -0.41 8.27 3.52
N ALA A 73 -1.17 9.24 3.02
CA ALA A 73 -0.77 10.01 1.84
C ALA A 73 0.50 10.82 2.09
N ASP A 74 0.60 11.49 3.24
CA ASP A 74 1.79 12.25 3.62
C ASP A 74 3.02 11.34 3.71
N LEU A 75 2.90 10.20 4.39
CA LEU A 75 3.96 9.21 4.49
C LEU A 75 4.39 8.68 3.12
N PHE A 76 3.43 8.32 2.26
CA PHE A 76 3.72 7.79 0.94
C PHE A 76 4.32 8.82 -0.03
N SER A 77 4.07 10.12 0.19
CA SER A 77 4.69 11.18 -0.60
C SER A 77 6.22 11.18 -0.50
N ALA A 78 6.79 10.84 0.67
CA ALA A 78 8.24 10.71 0.87
C ALA A 78 8.87 9.60 0.00
N PHE A 79 8.06 8.62 -0.42
CA PHE A 79 8.47 7.54 -1.31
C PHE A 79 8.14 7.81 -2.78
N GLY A 80 7.72 9.04 -3.13
CA GLY A 80 7.27 9.39 -4.48
C GLY A 80 6.01 8.63 -4.90
N MET A 81 5.14 8.28 -3.95
CA MET A 81 3.92 7.51 -4.20
C MET A 81 2.68 8.39 -4.00
N TYR A 82 1.83 8.43 -5.02
CA TYR A 82 0.66 9.31 -5.09
C TYR A 82 -0.64 8.50 -5.19
N PRO A 83 -1.77 9.02 -4.69
CA PRO A 83 -3.05 8.33 -4.80
C PRO A 83 -3.50 8.30 -6.26
N VAL A 84 -3.66 7.09 -6.80
CA VAL A 84 -4.12 6.86 -8.17
C VAL A 84 -5.39 6.01 -8.13
N GLY A 85 -6.43 6.53 -8.78
CA GLY A 85 -7.72 5.85 -8.90
C GLY A 85 -8.61 6.01 -7.66
N TYR A 86 -9.90 5.80 -7.86
CA TYR A 86 -10.92 5.76 -6.82
C TYR A 86 -11.72 4.48 -6.99
N TYR A 87 -11.82 3.71 -5.91
CA TYR A 87 -12.49 2.42 -5.89
C TYR A 87 -13.54 2.43 -4.79
N ASP A 88 -14.81 2.39 -5.18
CA ASP A 88 -15.92 2.29 -4.23
C ASP A 88 -16.33 0.83 -4.06
N LEU A 89 -15.80 0.16 -3.04
CA LEU A 89 -16.10 -1.26 -2.81
C LEU A 89 -17.47 -1.47 -2.14
N ARG A 90 -18.17 -0.39 -1.79
CA ARG A 90 -19.55 -0.46 -1.31
C ARG A 90 -20.53 -0.80 -2.42
N GLU A 91 -20.15 -0.51 -3.66
CA GLU A 91 -20.95 -0.75 -4.86
C GLU A 91 -20.52 -2.03 -5.60
N ALA A 92 -19.63 -2.83 -5.02
CA ALA A 92 -19.23 -4.11 -5.57
C ALA A 92 -20.36 -5.15 -5.46
N ALA A 93 -20.33 -6.18 -6.32
CA ALA A 93 -21.31 -7.28 -6.29
C ALA A 93 -21.39 -7.98 -4.92
N SER A 94 -20.27 -8.04 -4.20
CA SER A 94 -20.21 -8.35 -2.76
C SER A 94 -19.72 -7.11 -2.02
N PRO A 95 -20.64 -6.29 -1.47
CA PRO A 95 -20.29 -4.99 -0.89
C PRO A 95 -19.37 -5.10 0.33
N VAL A 96 -18.37 -4.22 0.37
CA VAL A 96 -17.47 -4.04 1.51
C VAL A 96 -17.50 -2.57 1.95
N PRO A 97 -17.57 -2.26 3.26
CA PRO A 97 -17.78 -0.89 3.76
C PRO A 97 -16.53 0.01 3.68
N VAL A 98 -15.91 0.11 2.51
CA VAL A 98 -14.69 0.89 2.30
C VAL A 98 -14.70 1.62 0.96
N VAL A 99 -13.99 2.75 0.94
CA VAL A 99 -13.55 3.42 -0.29
C VAL A 99 -12.02 3.38 -0.34
N SER A 100 -11.45 3.28 -1.53
CA SER A 100 -10.02 2.98 -1.67
C SER A 100 -9.34 3.77 -2.79
N THR A 101 -8.02 3.85 -2.70
CA THR A 101 -7.10 4.33 -3.75
C THR A 101 -5.83 3.47 -3.75
N ALA A 102 -5.01 3.57 -4.80
CA ALA A 102 -3.70 2.93 -4.83
C ALA A 102 -2.60 3.99 -4.79
N PHE A 103 -1.76 3.97 -3.76
CA PHE A 103 -0.56 4.80 -3.68
C PHE A 103 0.56 4.16 -4.50
N ARG A 104 1.09 4.86 -5.50
CA ARG A 104 2.16 4.36 -6.39
C ARG A 104 2.93 5.50 -7.06
N PRO A 105 4.15 5.26 -7.56
CA PRO A 105 4.80 6.20 -8.48
C PRO A 105 3.98 6.33 -9.77
N ILE A 106 4.07 7.50 -10.40
CA ILE A 106 3.33 7.85 -11.63
C ILE A 106 4.25 8.02 -12.84
N ASP A 107 5.50 8.42 -12.62
CA ASP A 107 6.49 8.62 -13.68
C ASP A 107 7.00 7.28 -14.21
N GLN A 108 7.22 7.20 -15.52
CA GLN A 108 7.65 5.96 -16.18
C GLN A 108 9.02 5.49 -15.69
N ASP A 109 9.96 6.41 -15.49
CA ASP A 109 11.29 6.09 -15.00
C ASP A 109 11.26 5.58 -13.55
N GLU A 110 10.42 6.20 -12.70
CA GLU A 110 10.20 5.76 -11.32
C GLU A 110 9.56 4.37 -11.25
N LEU A 111 8.60 4.09 -12.12
CA LEU A 111 7.96 2.78 -12.27
C LEU A 111 8.94 1.71 -12.76
N ALA A 112 9.81 2.07 -13.72
CA ALA A 112 10.83 1.17 -14.24
C ALA A 112 11.87 0.80 -13.17
N ARG A 113 12.23 1.75 -12.29
CA ARG A 113 13.16 1.53 -11.17
C ARG A 113 12.52 0.73 -10.04
N ASN A 114 11.32 1.13 -9.60
CA ASN A 114 10.60 0.41 -8.55
C ASN A 114 9.08 0.68 -8.64
N PRO A 115 8.27 -0.31 -9.08
CA PRO A 115 6.83 -0.14 -9.26
C PRO A 115 5.99 -0.44 -7.99
N PHE A 116 6.59 -0.40 -6.79
CA PHE A 116 5.88 -0.73 -5.56
C PHE A 116 4.63 0.14 -5.37
N ARG A 117 3.53 -0.51 -4.99
CA ARG A 117 2.24 0.13 -4.79
C ARG A 117 1.53 -0.40 -3.56
N VAL A 118 0.72 0.43 -2.93
CA VAL A 118 -0.10 0.03 -1.78
C VAL A 118 -1.56 0.40 -2.04
N PHE A 119 -2.42 -0.61 -2.07
CA PHE A 119 -3.86 -0.42 -2.11
C PHE A 119 -4.34 -0.06 -0.70
N THR A 120 -4.88 1.14 -0.53
CA THR A 120 -5.27 1.67 0.78
C THR A 120 -6.77 1.87 0.80
N SER A 121 -7.43 1.15 1.70
CA SER A 121 -8.88 1.25 1.91
C SER A 121 -9.19 2.01 3.19
N MET A 122 -10.08 2.99 3.14
CA MET A 122 -10.62 3.68 4.29
C MET A 122 -12.03 3.18 4.60
N LEU A 123 -12.31 2.88 5.87
CA LEU A 123 -13.67 2.57 6.31
C LEU A 123 -14.63 3.72 5.99
N ALA A 124 -15.76 3.38 5.38
CA ALA A 124 -16.83 4.32 5.03
C ALA A 124 -17.89 4.37 6.14
N THR A 125 -17.49 4.77 7.35
CA THR A 125 -18.34 4.70 8.56
C THR A 125 -19.60 5.58 8.51
N ALA A 126 -19.68 6.50 7.54
CA ALA A 126 -20.87 7.32 7.31
C ALA A 126 -22.00 6.58 6.57
N ASP A 127 -21.71 5.40 6.01
CA ASP A 127 -22.68 4.62 5.24
C ASP A 127 -23.58 3.78 6.16
N GLU A 128 -24.82 4.22 6.32
CA GLU A 128 -25.80 3.61 7.24
C GLU A 128 -26.22 2.20 6.83
N ARG A 129 -25.97 1.78 5.57
CA ARG A 129 -26.19 0.39 5.14
C ARG A 129 -25.31 -0.60 5.92
N PHE A 130 -24.15 -0.15 6.40
CA PHE A 130 -23.15 -0.97 7.08
C PHE A 130 -22.97 -0.60 8.55
N PHE A 131 -23.28 0.64 8.93
CA PHE A 131 -23.04 1.14 10.28
C PHE A 131 -24.30 1.76 10.87
N SER A 132 -24.93 1.04 11.81
CA SER A 132 -25.95 1.63 12.67
C SER A 132 -25.36 2.78 13.50
N ALA A 133 -26.22 3.67 14.02
CA ALA A 133 -25.78 4.80 14.83
C ALA A 133 -24.90 4.39 16.04
N ASP A 134 -25.29 3.32 16.75
CA ASP A 134 -24.49 2.76 17.85
C ASP A 134 -23.13 2.25 17.36
N LEU A 135 -23.11 1.44 16.30
CA LEU A 135 -21.87 0.86 15.78
C LEU A 135 -20.92 1.95 15.28
N ARG A 136 -21.44 2.93 14.55
CA ARG A 136 -20.68 4.10 14.09
C ARG A 136 -20.07 4.85 15.26
N ALA A 137 -20.81 5.07 16.34
CA ALA A 137 -20.31 5.77 17.53
C ALA A 137 -19.16 4.99 18.20
N ARG A 138 -19.31 3.67 18.37
CA ARG A 138 -18.25 2.81 18.95
C ARG A 138 -16.99 2.77 18.08
N VAL A 139 -17.15 2.58 16.77
CA VAL A 139 -16.03 2.56 15.81
C VAL A 139 -15.31 3.91 15.77
N SER A 140 -16.07 5.01 15.70
CA SER A 140 -15.49 6.36 15.68
C SER A 140 -14.69 6.65 16.95
N ARG A 141 -15.23 6.31 18.13
CA ARG A 141 -14.53 6.47 19.41
C ARG A 141 -13.23 5.67 19.45
N PHE A 142 -13.24 4.44 18.95
CA PHE A 142 -12.02 3.62 18.92
C PHE A 142 -10.94 4.25 18.01
N ILE A 143 -11.32 4.63 16.78
CA ILE A 143 -10.39 5.19 15.80
C ILE A 143 -9.84 6.55 16.26
N GLN A 144 -10.66 7.39 16.89
CA GLN A 144 -10.21 8.70 17.39
C GLN A 144 -9.20 8.60 18.54
N ASN A 145 -9.20 7.49 19.29
CA ASN A 145 -8.33 7.30 20.44
C ASN A 145 -7.02 6.56 20.13
N ARG A 146 -6.80 6.14 18.88
CA ARG A 146 -5.55 5.50 18.47
C ARG A 146 -4.68 6.44 17.65
N ARG A 147 -3.40 6.12 17.59
CA ARG A 147 -2.41 6.79 16.75
C ARG A 147 -1.64 5.74 15.96
N LEU A 148 -1.71 5.81 14.64
CA LEU A 148 -0.99 4.89 13.75
C LEU A 148 0.45 5.32 13.51
N PHE A 149 0.70 6.62 13.36
CA PHE A 149 2.01 7.17 13.03
C PHE A 149 2.50 8.11 14.12
N ASP A 150 3.79 8.05 14.39
CA ASP A 150 4.45 9.06 15.20
C ASP A 150 4.39 10.43 14.46
N PRO A 151 3.99 11.54 15.10
CA PRO A 151 3.88 12.83 14.42
C PRO A 151 5.21 13.33 13.84
N SER A 152 6.34 12.97 14.46
CA SER A 152 7.67 13.31 13.95
C SER A 152 8.01 12.55 12.67
N LEU A 153 7.48 11.34 12.48
CA LEU A 153 7.61 10.59 11.24
C LEU A 153 6.88 11.30 10.10
N ILE A 154 5.63 11.73 10.34
CA ILE A 154 4.84 12.45 9.33
C ILE A 154 5.48 13.80 9.01
N ALA A 155 5.96 14.54 10.02
CA ALA A 155 6.67 15.79 9.79
C ALA A 155 7.94 15.61 8.94
N ARG A 156 8.67 14.50 9.12
CA ARG A 156 9.85 14.16 8.31
C ARG A 156 9.49 13.72 6.90
N ALA A 157 8.31 13.17 6.66
CA ALA A 157 7.88 12.76 5.32
C ALA A 157 7.74 13.95 4.35
N HIS A 158 7.57 15.16 4.89
CA HIS A 158 7.49 16.41 4.11
C HIS A 158 8.85 17.08 3.84
N GLN A 159 9.95 16.52 4.36
CA GLN A 159 11.31 17.08 4.21
C GLN A 159 12.09 16.35 3.12
#